data_AF-A0A938EXQ9-F1
#
_entry.id   AF-A0A938EXQ9-F1
#
_cell.length_a   1.000
_cell.length_b   1.000
_cell.length_c   1.000
_cell.angle_alpha   90.00
_cell.angle_beta   90.00
_cell.angle_gamma   90.00
#
_symmetry.space_group_name_H-M   'P 1'
#
loop_
_entity.id
_entity.type
_entity.pdbx_description
1 polymer ?
#
loop_
_entity_poly.entity_id
_entity_poly.type
_entity_poly.pdbx_seq_one_letter_code
_entity_poly.pdbx_strand_id
1 'polypeptide(L)'
;MGPDIMFPIIFIILVISVVALITLGVGAMHDARQTTVGRSSIVRRGYIYLVSFVTLLFLGAALISILDVGLRAWVFRSADPYIGYFNVPPSTLYLTSKDGSQPVSGPTVLGCTNGCALTDQQKADITSWEQNYLQWQEVNTGKSGRMQALITPLSFFIVALVVFLFHWRLVRRDAKTIEEGNNLTRSAHFTAMGFVWLLVCVITAGFLVNTLLRMAIPGAERKTNENISYPAEVVTQEKSGVASIVTCGDACGLSEETVQRAQTWEADYARWLARNQSSNDNRSRQNAFSIELALLLVGLPLVWYHLRTAWREKNVAKG
;
A
#
# COMPACT_ATOMS: atom_id res chain seq x y z
N MET A 1 3.45 -1.98 -2.13
CA MET A 1 4.52 -2.65 -1.36
C MET A 1 5.36 -3.41 -2.35
N GLY A 2 6.68 -3.17 -2.40
CA GLY A 2 7.54 -4.04 -3.18
C GLY A 2 7.47 -5.47 -2.63
N PRO A 3 7.67 -6.50 -3.48
CA PRO A 3 7.67 -7.90 -3.06
C PRO A 3 8.63 -8.17 -1.88
N ASP A 4 9.70 -7.37 -1.75
CA ASP A 4 10.78 -7.58 -0.80
C ASP A 4 10.40 -7.41 0.68
N ILE A 5 9.38 -6.60 0.99
CA ILE A 5 8.90 -6.41 2.38
C ILE A 5 7.73 -7.35 2.70
N MET A 6 6.93 -7.70 1.70
CA MET A 6 5.77 -8.57 1.89
C MET A 6 6.20 -10.02 2.19
N PHE A 7 7.27 -10.48 1.55
CA PHE A 7 7.79 -11.83 1.69
C PHE A 7 8.26 -12.19 3.12
N PRO A 8 9.08 -11.40 3.83
CA PRO A 8 9.51 -11.73 5.18
C PRO A 8 8.37 -11.70 6.19
N ILE A 9 7.39 -10.78 6.04
CA ILE A 9 6.23 -10.72 6.93
C ILE A 9 5.34 -11.94 6.73
N ILE A 10 5.04 -12.31 5.49
CA ILE A 10 4.26 -13.52 5.16
C ILE A 10 4.99 -14.75 5.68
N PHE A 11 6.32 -14.83 5.50
CA PHE A 11 7.12 -15.95 5.98
C PHE A 11 7.08 -16.07 7.52
N ILE A 12 7.23 -14.96 8.24
CA ILE A 12 7.15 -14.94 9.72
C ILE A 12 5.75 -15.37 10.18
N ILE A 13 4.69 -14.85 9.57
CA ILE A 13 3.30 -15.24 9.88
C ILE A 13 3.09 -16.74 9.61
N LEU A 14 3.64 -17.25 8.51
CA LEU A 14 3.53 -18.65 8.12
C LEU A 14 4.27 -19.55 9.11
N VAL A 15 5.50 -19.19 9.50
CA VAL A 15 6.28 -19.91 10.51
C VAL A 15 5.57 -19.89 11.86
N ILE A 16 5.05 -18.75 12.31
CA ILE A 16 4.29 -18.64 13.56
C ILE A 16 3.03 -19.50 13.51
N SER A 17 2.32 -19.50 12.37
CA SER A 17 1.12 -20.32 12.16
C SER A 17 1.45 -21.81 12.21
N VAL A 18 2.57 -22.22 11.61
CA VAL A 18 3.07 -23.60 11.66
C VAL A 18 3.45 -23.99 13.09
N VAL A 19 4.15 -23.14 13.84
CA VAL A 19 4.51 -23.41 15.24
C VAL A 19 3.27 -23.50 16.14
N ALA A 20 2.29 -22.61 15.94
CA ALA A 20 1.01 -22.66 16.64
C ALA A 20 0.23 -23.94 16.33
N LEU A 21 0.22 -24.37 15.06
CA LEU A 21 -0.36 -25.64 14.64
C LEU A 21 0.35 -26.84 15.27
N ILE A 22 1.68 -26.85 15.31
CA ILE A 22 2.46 -27.93 15.91
C ILE A 22 2.19 -28.02 17.41
N THR A 23 2.22 -26.88 18.12
CA THR A 23 1.98 -26.86 19.57
C THR A 23 0.56 -27.29 19.93
N LEU A 24 -0.45 -26.84 19.18
CA LEU A 24 -1.83 -27.32 19.32
C LEU A 24 -1.96 -28.81 19.00
N GLY A 25 -1.29 -29.28 17.94
CA GLY A 25 -1.29 -30.69 17.54
C GLY A 25 -0.65 -31.60 18.58
N VAL A 26 0.51 -31.21 19.12
CA VAL A 26 1.21 -31.96 20.17
C VAL A 26 0.38 -32.02 21.46
N GLY A 27 -0.21 -30.88 21.87
CA GLY A 27 -1.12 -30.85 23.03
C GLY A 27 -2.33 -31.77 22.85
N ALA A 28 -2.96 -31.72 21.67
CA ALA A 28 -4.09 -32.60 21.35
C ALA A 28 -3.70 -34.09 21.31
N MET A 29 -2.51 -34.43 20.79
CA MET A 29 -2.02 -35.81 20.77
C MET A 29 -1.70 -36.35 22.17
N HIS A 30 -1.18 -35.50 23.07
CA HIS A 30 -0.91 -35.88 24.45
C HIS A 30 -2.22 -36.20 25.20
N ASP A 31 -3.24 -35.35 25.06
CA ASP A 31 -4.57 -35.58 25.67
C ASP A 31 -5.31 -36.79 25.04
N ALA A 32 -5.19 -36.97 23.72
CA ALA A 32 -5.85 -38.08 23.02
C ALA A 32 -5.31 -39.46 23.39
N ARG A 33 -4.16 -39.55 24.08
CA ARG A 33 -3.66 -40.79 24.68
C ARG A 33 -4.33 -41.14 26.00
N GLN A 34 -4.98 -40.18 26.67
CA GLN A 34 -5.52 -40.39 28.01
C GLN A 34 -7.03 -40.62 28.07
N THR A 35 -7.80 -40.34 27.00
CA THR A 35 -9.27 -40.50 27.01
C THR A 35 -9.83 -41.13 25.73
N THR A 36 -10.53 -42.26 25.87
CA THR A 36 -11.23 -42.96 24.76
C THR A 36 -12.60 -42.35 24.43
N VAL A 37 -13.19 -41.60 25.37
CA VAL A 37 -14.45 -40.88 25.21
C VAL A 37 -14.15 -39.38 25.14
N GLY A 38 -13.90 -38.83 23.95
CA GLY A 38 -13.62 -37.39 23.83
C GLY A 38 -12.88 -36.90 22.58
N ARG A 39 -12.39 -37.77 21.70
CA ARG A 39 -11.58 -37.37 20.53
C ARG A 39 -12.26 -36.34 19.62
N SER A 40 -13.56 -36.46 19.36
CA SER A 40 -14.30 -35.52 18.50
C SER A 40 -14.37 -34.11 19.10
N SER A 41 -14.45 -33.98 20.43
CA SER A 41 -14.52 -32.67 21.10
C SER A 41 -13.18 -31.93 21.10
N ILE A 42 -12.06 -32.66 21.20
CA ILE A 42 -10.71 -32.09 21.16
C ILE A 42 -10.41 -31.58 19.75
N VAL A 43 -10.67 -32.39 18.72
CA VAL A 43 -10.46 -32.02 17.32
C VAL A 43 -11.29 -30.79 16.94
N ARG A 44 -12.58 -30.77 17.33
CA ARG A 44 -13.45 -29.62 17.11
C ARG A 44 -12.92 -28.35 17.79
N ARG A 45 -12.45 -28.45 19.03
CA ARG A 45 -11.88 -27.30 19.77
C ARG A 45 -10.62 -26.77 19.09
N GLY A 46 -9.67 -27.65 18.78
CA GLY A 46 -8.45 -27.28 18.08
C GLY A 46 -8.74 -26.56 16.75
N TYR A 47 -9.70 -27.08 15.98
CA TYR A 47 -10.15 -26.44 14.74
C TYR A 47 -10.70 -25.04 14.97
N ILE A 48 -11.61 -24.83 15.93
CA ILE A 48 -12.22 -23.52 16.17
C ILE A 48 -11.16 -22.50 16.62
N TYR A 49 -10.23 -22.90 17.50
CA TYR A 49 -9.12 -22.01 17.92
C TYR A 49 -8.22 -21.64 16.75
N LEU A 50 -7.86 -22.61 15.90
CA LEU A 50 -7.05 -22.37 14.72
C LEU A 50 -7.74 -21.41 13.75
N VAL A 51 -9.01 -21.64 13.42
CA VAL A 51 -9.74 -20.77 12.49
C VAL A 51 -9.92 -19.37 13.09
N SER A 52 -10.21 -19.26 14.39
CA SER A 52 -10.27 -17.95 15.08
C SER A 52 -8.93 -17.22 15.02
N PHE A 53 -7.83 -17.94 15.18
CA PHE A 53 -6.49 -17.39 15.09
C PHE A 53 -6.18 -16.88 13.67
N VAL A 54 -6.37 -17.73 12.66
CA VAL A 54 -6.09 -17.39 11.26
C VAL A 54 -6.95 -16.20 10.82
N THR A 55 -8.23 -16.17 11.19
CA THR A 55 -9.13 -15.05 10.86
C THR A 55 -8.75 -13.76 11.57
N LEU A 56 -8.26 -13.85 12.81
CA LEU A 56 -7.70 -12.70 13.53
C LEU A 56 -6.45 -12.14 12.84
N LEU A 57 -5.58 -12.99 12.30
CA LEU A 57 -4.42 -12.55 11.51
C LEU A 57 -4.85 -11.81 10.25
N PHE A 58 -5.81 -12.34 9.49
CA PHE A 58 -6.36 -11.66 8.32
C PHE A 58 -7.01 -10.32 8.68
N LEU A 59 -7.77 -10.28 9.78
CA LEU A 59 -8.38 -9.05 10.28
C LEU A 59 -7.32 -7.98 10.62
N GLY A 60 -6.25 -8.38 11.32
CA GLY A 60 -5.13 -7.52 11.64
C GLY A 60 -4.43 -6.98 10.39
N ALA A 61 -4.08 -7.87 9.44
CA ALA A 61 -3.41 -7.49 8.20
C ALA A 61 -4.25 -6.52 7.34
N ALA A 62 -5.56 -6.74 7.27
CA ALA A 62 -6.48 -5.86 6.57
C ALA A 62 -6.56 -4.48 7.24
N LEU A 63 -6.66 -4.45 8.57
CA LEU A 63 -6.70 -3.19 9.34
C LEU A 63 -5.39 -2.39 9.17
N ILE A 64 -4.24 -3.05 9.23
CA ILE A 64 -2.92 -2.43 9.01
C ILE A 64 -2.85 -1.81 7.61
N SER A 65 -3.36 -2.51 6.60
CA SER A 65 -3.38 -2.02 5.23
C SER A 65 -4.29 -0.80 5.06
N ILE A 66 -5.47 -0.78 5.71
CA ILE A 66 -6.37 0.39 5.72
C ILE A 66 -5.70 1.59 6.39
N LEU A 67 -5.08 1.38 7.55
CA LEU A 67 -4.37 2.43 8.28
C LEU A 67 -3.20 2.98 7.47
N ASP A 68 -2.42 2.11 6.83
CA ASP A 68 -1.29 2.51 6.00
C ASP A 68 -1.73 3.36 4.78
N VAL A 69 -2.82 2.99 4.10
CA VAL A 69 -3.36 3.82 3.02
C VAL A 69 -3.90 5.15 3.56
N GLY A 70 -4.58 5.14 4.71
CA GLY A 70 -5.09 6.34 5.38
C GLY A 70 -3.96 7.31 5.78
N LEU A 71 -2.91 6.78 6.41
CA LEU A 71 -1.72 7.54 6.82
C LEU A 71 -1.02 8.15 5.61
N ARG A 72 -0.80 7.39 4.52
CA ARG A 72 -0.19 7.94 3.30
C ARG A 72 -1.06 8.98 2.60
N ALA A 73 -2.37 8.80 2.58
CA ALA A 73 -3.26 9.76 1.91
C ALA A 73 -3.44 11.07 2.70
N TRP A 74 -3.33 11.04 4.04
CA TRP A 74 -3.70 12.19 4.89
C TRP A 74 -2.53 12.81 5.64
N VAL A 75 -1.59 11.99 6.14
CA VAL A 75 -0.45 12.42 6.95
C VAL A 75 0.82 12.51 6.11
N PHE A 76 1.15 11.45 5.37
CA PHE A 76 2.36 11.33 4.56
C PHE A 76 2.06 11.49 3.07
N ARG A 77 1.49 12.63 2.66
CA ARG A 77 1.06 12.85 1.27
C ARG A 77 2.18 12.65 0.23
N SER A 78 3.43 12.89 0.61
CA SER A 78 4.59 12.66 -0.27
C SER A 78 4.93 11.16 -0.44
N ALA A 79 4.45 10.30 0.47
CA ALA A 79 4.61 8.86 0.43
C ALA A 79 3.58 8.16 -0.46
N ASP A 80 2.52 8.87 -0.86
CA ASP A 80 1.41 8.31 -1.59
C ASP A 80 1.88 7.77 -2.95
N PRO A 81 1.81 6.43 -3.16
CA PRO A 81 2.35 5.87 -4.36
C PRO A 81 1.57 6.27 -5.62
N TYR A 82 0.33 6.72 -5.45
CA TYR A 82 -0.62 7.02 -6.50
C TYR A 82 -0.47 8.43 -7.11
N ILE A 83 0.45 9.27 -6.61
CA ILE A 83 0.62 10.69 -7.07
C ILE A 83 1.90 10.92 -7.91
N GLY A 84 2.76 9.93 -8.14
CA GLY A 84 4.15 10.25 -8.53
C GLY A 84 4.80 9.46 -9.65
N TYR A 85 4.90 8.14 -9.53
CA TYR A 85 6.11 7.49 -10.08
C TYR A 85 5.92 6.87 -11.48
N PHE A 86 4.77 6.25 -11.77
CA PHE A 86 4.56 5.55 -13.05
C PHE A 86 3.61 6.26 -14.02
N ASN A 87 2.96 7.34 -13.58
CA ASN A 87 2.10 8.15 -14.43
C ASN A 87 2.89 9.36 -14.89
N VAL A 88 3.78 9.18 -15.86
CA VAL A 88 4.35 10.30 -16.63
C VAL A 88 3.19 10.98 -17.34
N PRO A 89 3.12 12.33 -17.37
CA PRO A 89 2.21 13.02 -18.29
C PRO A 89 2.39 12.46 -19.71
N PRO A 90 1.33 12.35 -20.52
CA PRO A 90 1.42 11.70 -21.82
C PRO A 90 2.47 12.37 -22.71
N SER A 91 3.30 11.54 -23.33
CA SER A 91 4.60 11.92 -23.92
C SER A 91 4.61 12.15 -25.43
N THR A 92 3.46 12.07 -26.11
CA THR A 92 3.45 11.76 -27.56
C THR A 92 2.92 12.86 -28.46
N LEU A 93 3.09 14.14 -28.11
CA LEU A 93 2.76 15.21 -29.06
C LEU A 93 3.96 15.55 -29.96
N TYR A 94 4.09 14.79 -31.04
CA TYR A 94 5.09 15.03 -32.09
C TYR A 94 4.47 15.84 -33.21
N LEU A 95 4.95 17.08 -33.38
CA LEU A 95 4.49 17.95 -34.47
C LEU A 95 5.62 18.15 -35.48
N THR A 96 5.34 17.86 -36.74
CA THR A 96 6.23 18.09 -37.89
C THR A 96 5.83 19.36 -38.65
N SER A 97 6.75 19.98 -39.39
CA SER A 97 6.39 21.11 -40.25
C SER A 97 5.48 20.66 -41.40
N LYS A 98 4.53 21.52 -41.80
CA LYS A 98 3.56 21.31 -42.89
C LYS A 98 4.22 20.90 -44.21
N ASP A 99 5.46 21.32 -44.43
CA ASP A 99 6.19 21.12 -45.67
C ASP A 99 6.79 19.70 -45.77
N GLY A 100 6.70 18.89 -44.71
CA GLY A 100 7.24 17.52 -44.65
C GLY A 100 8.74 17.40 -44.89
N SER A 101 9.44 18.53 -45.03
CA SER A 101 10.71 18.59 -45.76
C SER A 101 11.95 18.37 -44.91
N GLN A 102 11.83 18.17 -43.59
CA GLN A 102 12.86 17.55 -42.75
C GLN A 102 12.20 16.92 -41.51
N PRO A 103 12.65 15.74 -41.04
CA PRO A 103 12.56 15.45 -39.61
C PRO A 103 13.35 16.57 -38.92
N VAL A 104 12.65 17.43 -38.18
CA VAL A 104 13.31 18.46 -37.39
C VAL A 104 14.34 17.73 -36.52
N SER A 105 15.62 18.05 -36.66
CA SER A 105 16.73 17.41 -35.94
C SER A 105 16.76 17.78 -34.45
N GLY A 106 15.57 17.96 -33.84
CA GLY A 106 15.37 18.40 -32.48
C GLY A 106 13.96 18.96 -32.24
N PRO A 107 13.61 19.22 -30.98
CA PRO A 107 12.39 19.90 -30.58
C PRO A 107 12.32 21.32 -31.17
N THR A 108 11.48 21.59 -32.16
CA THR A 108 11.26 22.96 -32.68
C THR A 108 9.81 23.36 -32.47
N VAL A 109 9.62 24.55 -31.89
CA VAL A 109 8.30 25.17 -31.75
C VAL A 109 7.86 25.71 -33.11
N LEU A 110 6.68 25.31 -33.57
CA LEU A 110 6.11 25.80 -34.83
C LEU A 110 5.70 27.26 -34.69
N GLY A 111 6.12 28.09 -35.65
CA GLY A 111 5.67 29.47 -35.79
C GLY A 111 4.45 29.56 -36.71
N CYS A 112 3.38 30.24 -36.27
CA CYS A 112 2.15 30.41 -37.03
C CYS A 112 1.88 31.87 -37.45
N THR A 113 2.94 32.63 -37.75
CA THR A 113 2.85 34.05 -38.12
C THR A 113 2.13 34.30 -39.46
N ASN A 114 2.16 33.34 -40.38
CA ASN A 114 1.55 33.44 -41.71
C ASN A 114 0.41 32.43 -41.91
N GLY A 115 -0.41 32.22 -40.86
CA GLY A 115 -1.55 31.29 -40.88
C GLY A 115 -1.23 29.93 -40.25
N CYS A 116 -2.16 28.98 -40.40
CA CYS A 116 -2.05 27.69 -39.72
C CYS A 116 -0.94 26.80 -40.31
N ALA A 117 0.09 26.55 -39.50
CA ALA A 117 1.17 25.62 -39.79
C ALA A 117 0.84 24.16 -39.43
N LEU A 118 -0.27 23.89 -38.73
CA LEU A 118 -0.70 22.53 -38.38
C LEU A 118 -1.44 21.87 -39.54
N THR A 119 -1.07 20.63 -39.85
CA THR A 119 -1.80 19.73 -40.76
C THR A 119 -3.06 19.18 -40.08
N ASP A 120 -4.00 18.66 -40.87
CA ASP A 120 -5.21 18.03 -40.31
C ASP A 120 -4.89 16.78 -39.47
N GLN A 121 -3.86 16.02 -39.86
CA GLN A 121 -3.37 14.89 -39.06
C GLN A 121 -2.86 15.37 -37.69
N GLN A 122 -2.08 16.45 -37.65
CA GLN A 122 -1.61 17.02 -36.39
C GLN A 122 -2.73 17.53 -35.50
N LYS A 123 -3.81 18.06 -36.08
CA LYS A 123 -5.01 18.44 -35.31
C LYS A 123 -5.69 17.22 -34.67
N ALA A 124 -5.75 16.10 -35.38
CA ALA A 124 -6.21 14.83 -34.81
C ALA A 124 -5.27 14.32 -33.70
N ASP A 125 -3.95 14.44 -33.89
CA ASP A 125 -2.95 14.05 -32.87
C ASP A 125 -3.06 14.93 -31.62
N ILE A 126 -3.32 16.23 -31.76
CA ILE A 126 -3.61 17.14 -30.64
C ILE A 126 -4.85 16.69 -29.87
N THR A 127 -5.90 16.26 -30.57
CA THR A 127 -7.13 15.75 -29.91
C THR A 127 -6.85 14.46 -29.14
N SER A 128 -6.07 13.54 -29.71
CA SER A 128 -5.64 12.31 -29.04
C SER A 128 -4.78 12.62 -27.80
N TRP A 129 -3.82 13.54 -27.92
CA TRP A 129 -3.01 14.01 -26.81
C TRP A 129 -3.86 14.63 -25.70
N GLU A 130 -4.86 15.45 -26.03
CA GLU A 130 -5.78 16.07 -25.08
C GLU A 130 -6.56 15.01 -24.28
N GLN A 131 -7.08 13.99 -24.96
CA GLN A 131 -7.76 12.87 -24.28
C GLN A 131 -6.82 12.10 -23.35
N ASN A 132 -5.59 11.83 -23.80
CA ASN A 132 -4.58 11.18 -22.96
C ASN A 132 -4.22 12.05 -21.75
N TYR A 133 -4.16 13.38 -21.91
CA TYR A 133 -3.84 14.29 -20.82
C TYR A 133 -4.98 14.36 -19.80
N LEU A 134 -6.22 14.38 -20.25
CA LEU A 134 -7.40 14.30 -19.39
C LEU A 134 -7.41 13.00 -18.58
N GLN A 135 -7.18 11.87 -19.25
CA GLN A 135 -7.08 10.57 -18.58
C GLN A 135 -5.93 10.57 -17.56
N TRP A 136 -4.77 11.11 -17.93
CA TRP A 136 -3.65 11.25 -17.01
C TRP A 136 -4.01 12.13 -15.82
N GLN A 137 -4.67 13.27 -16.01
CA GLN A 137 -5.07 14.16 -14.92
C GLN A 137 -6.01 13.43 -13.96
N GLU A 138 -7.00 12.70 -14.47
CA GLU A 138 -7.92 11.91 -13.67
C GLU A 138 -7.17 10.90 -12.79
N VAL A 139 -6.25 10.13 -13.37
CA VAL A 139 -5.45 9.13 -12.66
C VAL A 139 -4.45 9.79 -11.70
N ASN A 140 -3.81 10.89 -12.09
CA ASN A 140 -2.79 11.60 -11.32
C ASN A 140 -3.38 12.41 -10.14
N THR A 141 -4.69 12.62 -10.09
CA THR A 141 -5.36 13.06 -8.84
C THR A 141 -5.21 12.05 -7.70
N GLY A 142 -4.83 10.81 -8.00
CA GLY A 142 -4.64 9.72 -7.04
C GLY A 142 -5.93 9.19 -6.43
N LYS A 143 -7.10 9.77 -6.77
CA LYS A 143 -8.39 9.41 -6.16
C LYS A 143 -8.78 7.96 -6.47
N SER A 144 -8.73 7.57 -7.74
CA SER A 144 -9.07 6.20 -8.18
C SER A 144 -8.09 5.17 -7.63
N GLY A 145 -6.79 5.47 -7.68
CA GLY A 145 -5.73 4.61 -7.14
C GLY A 145 -5.86 4.35 -5.63
N ARG A 146 -6.07 5.41 -4.84
CA ARG A 146 -6.33 5.28 -3.39
C ARG A 146 -7.57 4.46 -3.09
N MET A 147 -8.64 4.68 -3.86
CA MET A 147 -9.89 3.96 -3.65
C MET A 147 -9.72 2.47 -3.93
N GLN A 148 -9.05 2.10 -5.01
CA GLN A 148 -8.70 0.70 -5.30
C GLN A 148 -7.80 0.11 -4.20
N ALA A 149 -6.83 0.88 -3.69
CA ALA A 149 -5.96 0.48 -2.59
C ALA A 149 -6.71 0.22 -1.28
N LEU A 150 -7.82 0.91 -1.05
CA LEU A 150 -8.69 0.75 0.13
C LEU A 150 -9.73 -0.35 -0.06
N ILE A 151 -10.32 -0.50 -1.25
CA ILE A 151 -11.41 -1.45 -1.51
C ILE A 151 -10.96 -2.88 -1.20
N THR A 152 -9.77 -3.27 -1.64
CA THR A 152 -9.24 -4.62 -1.43
C THR A 152 -9.11 -4.97 0.06
N PRO A 153 -8.32 -4.25 0.88
CA PRO A 153 -8.21 -4.55 2.29
C PRO A 153 -9.52 -4.33 3.06
N LEU A 154 -10.36 -3.39 2.66
CA LEU A 154 -11.68 -3.20 3.25
C LEU A 154 -12.59 -4.42 3.03
N SER A 155 -12.57 -5.00 1.83
CA SER A 155 -13.33 -6.21 1.51
C SER A 155 -12.87 -7.39 2.36
N PHE A 156 -11.55 -7.59 2.47
CA PHE A 156 -10.98 -8.60 3.36
C PHE A 156 -11.34 -8.36 4.83
N PHE A 157 -11.28 -7.11 5.29
CA PHE A 157 -11.64 -6.74 6.66
C PHE A 157 -13.08 -7.13 6.98
N ILE A 158 -14.03 -6.80 6.11
CA ILE A 158 -15.46 -7.11 6.31
C ILE A 158 -15.67 -8.63 6.42
N VAL A 159 -15.11 -9.40 5.49
CA VAL A 159 -15.26 -10.87 5.49
C VAL A 159 -14.57 -11.48 6.71
N ALA A 160 -13.31 -11.12 6.97
CA ALA A 160 -12.54 -11.64 8.11
C ALA A 160 -13.22 -11.29 9.43
N LEU A 161 -13.80 -10.10 9.57
CA LEU A 161 -14.51 -9.67 10.77
C LEU A 161 -15.74 -10.54 11.04
N VAL A 162 -16.56 -10.81 10.03
CA VAL A 162 -17.76 -11.66 10.18
C VAL A 162 -17.37 -13.07 10.61
N VAL A 163 -16.37 -13.67 9.93
CA VAL A 163 -15.89 -15.02 10.23
C VAL A 163 -15.26 -15.07 11.62
N PHE A 164 -14.43 -14.07 11.99
CA PHE A 164 -13.80 -13.98 13.30
C PHE A 164 -14.86 -13.86 14.41
N LEU A 165 -15.83 -12.95 14.27
CA LEU A 165 -16.88 -12.76 15.27
C LEU A 165 -17.73 -14.01 15.46
N PHE A 166 -18.01 -14.75 14.38
CA PHE A 166 -18.72 -16.02 14.45
C PHE A 166 -17.93 -17.06 15.26
N HIS A 167 -16.67 -17.31 14.88
CA HIS A 167 -15.83 -18.30 15.57
C HIS A 167 -15.52 -17.90 17.00
N TRP A 168 -15.28 -16.61 17.25
CA TRP A 168 -15.07 -16.08 18.59
C TRP A 168 -16.28 -16.27 19.50
N ARG A 169 -17.50 -16.06 18.97
CA ARG A 169 -18.73 -16.37 19.72
C ARG A 169 -18.83 -17.86 20.04
N LEU A 170 -18.41 -18.73 19.12
CA LEU A 170 -18.40 -20.18 19.35
C LEU A 170 -17.39 -20.57 20.42
N VAL A 171 -16.16 -20.06 20.37
CA VAL A 171 -15.14 -20.23 21.42
C VAL A 171 -15.69 -19.80 22.78
N ARG A 172 -16.34 -18.63 22.85
CA ARG A 172 -16.92 -18.12 24.11
C ARG A 172 -18.05 -19.00 24.64
N ARG A 173 -18.86 -19.59 23.77
CA ARG A 173 -19.92 -20.53 24.17
C ARG A 173 -19.30 -21.81 24.74
N ASP A 174 -18.36 -22.40 24.01
CA ASP A 174 -17.71 -23.64 24.41
C ASP A 174 -16.90 -23.46 25.71
N ALA A 175 -16.29 -22.29 25.92
CA ALA A 175 -15.54 -21.97 27.13
C ALA A 175 -16.41 -21.95 28.41
N LYS A 176 -17.68 -21.54 28.32
CA LYS A 176 -18.60 -21.56 29.48
C LYS A 176 -18.95 -22.98 29.93
N THR A 177 -19.04 -23.90 28.97
CA THR A 177 -19.29 -25.33 29.26
C THR A 177 -18.09 -26.07 29.83
N ILE A 178 -16.89 -25.49 29.80
CA ILE A 178 -15.61 -26.16 30.16
C ILE A 178 -15.05 -25.64 31.50
N GLU A 179 -15.71 -24.67 32.14
CA GLU A 179 -15.28 -24.02 33.38
C GLU A 179 -15.03 -24.99 34.56
N GLU A 180 -15.47 -26.24 34.47
CA GLU A 180 -15.28 -27.27 35.50
C GLU A 180 -14.01 -28.13 35.35
N GLY A 181 -13.24 -28.03 34.25
CA GLY A 181 -12.25 -29.06 33.91
C GLY A 181 -10.79 -28.66 33.69
N ASN A 182 -10.48 -27.57 32.97
CA ASN A 182 -9.09 -27.28 32.55
C ASN A 182 -8.86 -25.82 32.15
N ASN A 183 -8.58 -24.95 33.12
CA ASN A 183 -8.21 -23.53 32.90
C ASN A 183 -6.80 -23.36 32.29
N LEU A 184 -5.96 -24.39 32.33
CA LEU A 184 -4.55 -24.30 31.92
C LEU A 184 -4.38 -24.12 30.40
N THR A 185 -5.16 -24.82 29.58
CA THR A 185 -5.04 -24.78 28.11
C THR A 185 -5.44 -23.42 27.54
N ARG A 186 -6.50 -22.83 28.10
CA ARG A 186 -6.99 -21.50 27.71
C ARG A 186 -6.00 -20.39 28.09
N SER A 187 -5.46 -20.43 29.31
CA SER A 187 -4.43 -19.49 29.76
C SER A 187 -3.14 -19.61 28.96
N ALA A 188 -2.72 -20.84 28.62
CA ALA A 188 -1.58 -21.10 27.75
C ALA A 188 -1.77 -20.51 26.35
N HIS A 189 -2.96 -20.66 25.76
CA HIS A 189 -3.29 -20.07 24.46
C HIS A 189 -3.18 -18.55 24.47
N PHE A 190 -3.81 -17.87 25.45
CA PHE A 190 -3.73 -16.40 25.54
C PHE A 190 -2.31 -15.90 25.81
N THR A 191 -1.53 -16.63 26.60
CA THR A 191 -0.13 -16.30 26.87
C THR A 191 0.73 -16.43 25.61
N ALA A 192 0.58 -17.53 24.87
CA ALA A 192 1.31 -17.74 23.61
C ALA A 192 0.96 -16.67 22.57
N MET A 193 -0.34 -16.34 22.44
CA MET A 193 -0.82 -15.27 21.57
C MET A 193 -0.26 -13.90 21.95
N GLY A 194 -0.29 -13.56 23.23
CA GLY A 194 0.29 -12.31 23.74
C GLY A 194 1.78 -12.21 23.44
N PHE A 195 2.53 -13.31 23.58
CA PHE A 195 3.96 -13.36 23.28
C PHE A 195 4.25 -13.18 21.78
N VAL A 196 3.48 -13.85 20.91
CA VAL A 196 3.60 -13.70 19.46
C VAL A 196 3.41 -12.24 19.05
N TRP A 197 2.34 -11.59 19.52
CA TRP A 197 2.08 -10.19 19.21
C TRP A 197 3.14 -9.25 19.79
N LEU A 198 3.66 -9.55 20.98
CA LEU A 198 4.73 -8.78 21.60
C LEU A 198 6.00 -8.84 20.75
N LEU A 199 6.37 -10.04 20.27
CA LEU A 199 7.53 -10.24 19.42
C LEU A 199 7.41 -9.46 18.11
N VAL A 200 6.23 -9.50 17.47
CA VAL A 200 5.94 -8.67 16.29
C VAL A 200 6.11 -7.18 16.61
N CYS A 201 5.53 -6.69 17.71
CA CYS A 201 5.64 -5.28 18.11
C CYS A 201 7.09 -4.86 18.38
N VAL A 202 7.91 -5.69 19.03
CA VAL A 202 9.32 -5.40 19.31
C VAL A 202 10.14 -5.33 18.03
N ILE A 203 9.94 -6.28 17.10
CA ILE A 203 10.61 -6.28 15.80
C ILE A 203 10.21 -5.02 15.00
N THR A 204 8.92 -4.71 14.94
CA THR A 204 8.42 -3.50 14.27
C THR A 204 8.95 -2.23 14.91
N ALA A 205 9.04 -2.15 16.25
CA ALA A 205 9.62 -1.00 16.93
C ALA A 205 11.11 -0.80 16.57
N GLY A 206 11.87 -1.90 16.43
CA GLY A 206 13.25 -1.84 15.95
C GLY A 206 13.37 -1.28 14.54
N PHE A 207 12.49 -1.73 13.62
CA PHE A 207 12.41 -1.17 12.26
C PHE A 207 12.04 0.31 12.29
N LEU A 208 11.04 0.70 13.09
CA LEU A 208 10.61 2.09 13.26
C LEU A 208 11.75 2.99 13.75
N VAL A 209 12.51 2.55 14.74
CA VAL A 209 13.68 3.30 15.23
C VAL A 209 14.72 3.46 14.12
N ASN A 210 15.02 2.39 13.37
CA ASN A 210 15.94 2.47 12.23
C ASN A 210 15.42 3.43 11.14
N THR A 211 14.12 3.41 10.82
CA THR A 211 13.49 4.31 9.85
C THR A 211 13.55 5.76 10.33
N LEU A 212 13.25 6.01 11.62
CA LEU A 212 13.37 7.34 12.24
C LEU A 212 14.80 7.86 12.24
N LEU A 213 15.79 7.01 12.54
CA LEU A 213 17.20 7.38 12.49
C LEU A 213 17.63 7.75 11.07
N ARG A 214 17.19 6.99 10.05
CA ARG A 214 17.44 7.34 8.64
C ARG A 214 16.80 8.66 8.25
N MET A 215 15.60 8.95 8.76
CA MET A 215 14.94 10.25 8.55
C MET A 215 15.66 11.40 9.27
N ALA A 216 16.13 11.18 10.49
CA ALA A 216 16.73 12.20 11.34
C ALA A 216 18.17 12.59 10.94
N ILE A 217 18.89 11.70 10.24
CA ILE A 217 20.29 11.93 9.85
C ILE A 217 20.36 12.13 8.32
N PRO A 218 20.41 13.38 7.82
CA PRO A 218 20.59 13.66 6.40
C PRO A 218 21.94 13.10 5.93
N GLY A 219 21.95 12.35 4.81
CA GLY A 219 23.19 11.83 4.22
C GLY A 219 23.72 10.50 4.78
N ALA A 220 23.02 9.86 5.72
CA ALA A 220 23.40 8.53 6.21
C ALA A 220 23.21 7.40 5.16
N GLU A 221 22.57 7.68 4.02
CA GLU A 221 22.40 6.69 2.96
C GLU A 221 23.57 6.72 1.96
N ARG A 222 24.06 5.52 1.68
CA ARG A 222 24.97 5.26 0.56
C ARG A 222 24.23 5.75 -0.69
N LYS A 223 24.79 6.72 -1.42
CA LYS A 223 24.31 7.08 -2.76
C LYS A 223 24.39 5.83 -3.64
N THR A 224 23.33 5.04 -3.67
CA THR A 224 23.15 4.03 -4.72
C THR A 224 22.94 4.84 -5.98
N ASN A 225 23.94 4.82 -6.87
CA ASN A 225 23.97 5.52 -8.16
C ASN A 225 22.89 4.98 -9.15
N GLU A 226 21.71 4.62 -8.67
CA GLU A 226 20.54 4.45 -9.52
C GLU A 226 19.96 5.84 -9.79
N ASN A 227 20.69 6.61 -10.60
CA ASN A 227 20.05 7.60 -11.43
C ASN A 227 19.07 6.83 -12.31
N ILE A 228 17.80 6.78 -11.92
CA ILE A 228 16.71 6.56 -12.85
C ILE A 228 16.76 7.77 -13.79
N SER A 229 17.62 7.66 -14.79
CA SER A 229 17.77 8.64 -15.85
C SER A 229 16.52 8.51 -16.69
N TYR A 230 15.51 9.31 -16.38
CA TYR A 230 14.47 9.58 -17.36
C TYR A 230 15.20 10.05 -18.62
N PRO A 231 14.93 9.48 -19.80
CA PRO A 231 15.59 9.90 -21.01
C PRO A 231 15.28 11.39 -21.21
N ALA A 232 16.26 12.25 -20.93
CA ALA A 232 16.12 13.71 -21.00
C ALA A 232 15.65 14.17 -22.40
N GLU A 233 15.88 13.34 -23.41
CA GLU A 233 15.49 13.52 -24.79
C GLU A 233 13.96 13.47 -25.03
N VAL A 234 13.22 12.67 -24.26
CA VAL A 234 11.76 12.56 -24.39
C VAL A 234 11.08 13.87 -23.90
N VAL A 235 11.66 14.50 -22.87
CA VAL A 235 11.14 15.71 -22.22
C VAL A 235 11.21 16.96 -23.11
N THR A 236 12.23 17.08 -23.94
CA THR A 236 12.46 18.29 -24.74
C THR A 236 11.54 18.35 -25.96
N GLN A 237 11.26 17.20 -26.57
CA GLN A 237 10.35 17.05 -27.72
C GLN A 237 8.91 17.39 -27.35
N GLU A 238 8.42 16.87 -26.23
CA GLU A 238 7.06 17.12 -25.74
C GLU A 238 6.78 18.60 -25.51
N LYS A 239 7.70 19.31 -24.84
CA LYS A 239 7.57 20.74 -24.57
C LYS A 239 7.44 21.55 -25.86
N SER A 240 8.15 21.16 -26.93
CA SER A 240 8.04 21.86 -28.20
C SER A 240 6.69 21.65 -28.90
N GLY A 241 6.11 20.45 -28.81
CA GLY A 241 4.78 20.16 -29.33
C GLY A 241 3.71 20.97 -28.61
N VAL A 242 3.76 21.00 -27.28
CA VAL A 242 2.80 21.75 -26.45
C VAL A 242 2.96 23.26 -26.64
N ALA A 243 4.19 23.78 -26.67
CA ALA A 243 4.45 25.18 -26.99
C ALA A 243 3.94 25.59 -28.38
N SER A 244 3.95 24.67 -29.34
CA SER A 244 3.40 24.89 -30.67
C SER A 244 1.86 25.01 -30.64
N ILE A 245 1.16 24.21 -29.81
CA ILE A 245 -0.30 24.39 -29.59
C ILE A 245 -0.58 25.80 -29.09
N VAL A 246 0.16 26.24 -28.07
CA VAL A 246 -0.04 27.57 -27.46
C VAL A 246 0.24 28.69 -28.45
N THR A 247 1.31 28.56 -29.24
CA THR A 247 1.71 29.57 -30.23
C THR A 247 0.77 29.63 -31.43
N CYS A 248 0.21 28.49 -31.84
CA CYS A 248 -0.58 28.37 -33.06
C CYS A 248 -2.11 28.37 -32.84
N GLY A 249 -2.58 28.44 -31.59
CA GLY A 249 -3.99 28.25 -31.23
C GLY A 249 -4.96 29.05 -32.11
N ASP A 250 -4.82 30.38 -32.10
CA ASP A 250 -5.70 31.29 -32.84
C ASP A 250 -5.59 31.11 -34.36
N ALA A 251 -4.36 31.02 -34.87
CA ALA A 251 -4.08 30.89 -36.30
C ALA A 251 -4.60 29.58 -36.90
N CYS A 252 -4.70 28.52 -36.09
CA CYS A 252 -5.16 27.20 -36.50
C CYS A 252 -6.61 26.87 -36.14
N GLY A 253 -7.32 27.79 -35.49
CA GLY A 253 -8.69 27.55 -35.02
C GLY A 253 -8.78 26.45 -33.98
N LEU A 254 -7.76 26.31 -33.12
CA LEU A 254 -7.85 25.43 -31.95
C LEU A 254 -8.78 26.06 -30.92
N SER A 255 -9.45 25.24 -30.12
CA SER A 255 -10.32 25.75 -29.07
C SER A 255 -9.50 26.44 -27.96
N GLU A 256 -10.09 27.44 -27.31
CA GLU A 256 -9.49 28.10 -26.14
C GLU A 256 -9.18 27.07 -25.04
N GLU A 257 -10.05 26.08 -24.86
CA GLU A 257 -9.86 24.98 -23.90
C GLU A 257 -8.61 24.15 -24.22
N THR A 258 -8.39 23.79 -25.49
CA THR A 258 -7.19 23.05 -25.92
C THR A 258 -5.91 23.86 -25.63
N VAL A 259 -5.91 25.16 -25.91
CA VAL A 259 -4.77 26.06 -25.62
C VAL A 259 -4.52 26.16 -24.11
N GLN A 260 -5.58 26.31 -23.31
CA GLN A 260 -5.48 26.38 -21.85
C GLN A 260 -4.96 25.06 -21.24
N ARG A 261 -5.37 23.91 -21.78
CA ARG A 261 -4.84 22.61 -21.35
C ARG A 261 -3.36 22.45 -21.68
N ALA A 262 -2.91 22.90 -22.85
CA ALA A 262 -1.50 22.92 -23.20
C ALA A 262 -0.67 23.73 -22.20
N GLN A 263 -1.13 24.93 -21.83
CA GLN A 263 -0.48 25.74 -20.79
C GLN A 263 -0.48 25.04 -19.42
N THR A 264 -1.59 24.40 -19.05
CA THR A 264 -1.72 23.68 -17.77
C THR A 264 -0.81 22.46 -17.71
N TRP A 265 -0.64 21.76 -18.84
CA TRP A 265 0.21 20.58 -18.95
C TRP A 265 1.67 20.93 -18.62
N GLU A 266 2.20 22.07 -19.08
CA GLU A 266 3.59 22.47 -18.77
C GLU A 266 3.81 22.64 -17.26
N ALA A 267 2.86 23.27 -16.58
CA ALA A 267 2.89 23.45 -15.14
C ALA A 267 2.71 22.11 -14.39
N ASP A 268 1.84 21.23 -14.87
CA ASP A 268 1.66 19.88 -14.33
C ASP A 268 2.93 19.04 -14.49
N TYR A 269 3.57 19.11 -15.65
CA TYR A 269 4.80 18.41 -15.99
C TYR A 269 5.96 18.86 -15.12
N ALA A 270 6.16 20.18 -14.98
CA ALA A 270 7.20 20.73 -14.10
C ALA A 270 7.00 20.29 -12.65
N ARG A 271 5.75 20.29 -12.16
CA ARG A 271 5.41 19.79 -10.83
C ARG A 271 5.68 18.29 -10.71
N TRP A 272 5.33 17.48 -11.71
CA TRP A 272 5.61 16.05 -11.75
C TRP A 272 7.12 15.77 -11.70
N LEU A 273 7.91 16.48 -12.52
CA LEU A 273 9.37 16.35 -12.56
C LEU A 273 10.01 16.71 -11.21
N ALA A 274 9.60 17.82 -10.61
CA ALA A 274 10.08 18.24 -9.29
C ALA A 274 9.76 17.21 -8.19
N ARG A 275 8.57 16.58 -8.25
CA ARG A 275 8.20 15.48 -7.33
C ARG A 275 9.09 14.25 -7.53
N ASN A 276 9.40 13.87 -8.77
CA ASN A 276 10.14 12.64 -9.03
C ASN A 276 11.66 12.78 -8.91
N GLN A 277 12.22 13.98 -9.13
CA GLN A 277 13.66 14.23 -8.93
C GLN A 277 14.04 14.31 -7.45
N SER A 278 13.14 14.74 -6.57
CA SER A 278 13.46 15.02 -5.16
C SER A 278 13.19 13.86 -4.18
N SER A 279 12.56 12.75 -4.61
CA SER A 279 11.67 12.05 -3.67
C SER A 279 11.72 10.52 -3.64
N ASN A 280 12.64 9.81 -4.29
CA ASN A 280 12.66 8.34 -4.13
C ASN A 280 12.97 7.92 -2.68
N ASP A 281 13.99 8.52 -2.06
CA ASP A 281 14.41 8.15 -0.70
C ASP A 281 13.38 8.58 0.35
N ASN A 282 12.92 9.84 0.28
CA ASN A 282 11.94 10.35 1.24
C ASN A 282 10.60 9.62 1.16
N ARG A 283 10.12 9.30 -0.05
CA ARG A 283 8.90 8.51 -0.25
C ARG A 283 9.03 7.10 0.28
N SER A 284 10.15 6.43 -0.02
CA SER A 284 10.41 5.07 0.48
C SER A 284 10.41 5.04 2.02
N ARG A 285 11.08 6.01 2.65
CA ARG A 285 11.15 6.16 4.12
C ARG A 285 9.77 6.43 4.72
N GLN A 286 9.02 7.39 4.18
CA GLN A 286 7.68 7.70 4.70
C GLN A 286 6.70 6.54 4.49
N ASN A 287 6.84 5.79 3.40
CA ASN A 287 6.07 4.58 3.16
C ASN A 287 6.41 3.49 4.19
N ALA A 288 7.69 3.24 4.48
CA ALA A 288 8.09 2.31 5.54
C ALA A 288 7.54 2.73 6.91
N PHE A 289 7.70 4.01 7.25
CA PHE A 289 7.21 4.57 8.51
C PHE A 289 5.69 4.42 8.67
N SER A 290 4.92 4.66 7.62
CA SER A 290 3.47 4.50 7.61
C SER A 290 3.05 3.07 7.97
N ILE A 291 3.70 2.08 7.38
CA ILE A 291 3.45 0.66 7.63
C ILE A 291 3.81 0.28 9.07
N GLU A 292 4.98 0.70 9.53
CA GLU A 292 5.47 0.42 10.89
C GLU A 292 4.56 1.04 11.95
N LEU A 293 4.10 2.28 11.71
CA LEU A 293 3.15 2.96 12.59
C LEU A 293 1.80 2.23 12.64
N ALA A 294 1.27 1.82 11.48
CA ALA A 294 0.03 1.04 11.40
C ALA A 294 0.13 -0.29 12.17
N LEU A 295 1.25 -1.00 12.04
CA LEU A 295 1.53 -2.22 12.79
C LEU A 295 1.51 -2.00 14.31
N LEU A 296 2.13 -0.93 14.81
CA LEU A 296 2.13 -0.63 16.25
C LEU A 296 0.76 -0.20 16.77
N LEU A 297 0.02 0.60 16.00
CA LEU A 297 -1.32 1.06 16.35
C LEU A 297 -2.30 -0.12 16.52
N VAL A 298 -2.12 -1.21 15.77
CA VAL A 298 -2.93 -2.43 15.89
C VAL A 298 -2.35 -3.42 16.89
N GLY A 299 -1.04 -3.61 16.87
CA GLY A 299 -0.35 -4.62 17.66
C GLY A 299 -0.36 -4.32 19.17
N LEU A 300 -0.10 -3.07 19.58
CA LEU A 300 -0.04 -2.71 21.00
C LEU A 300 -1.37 -2.96 21.75
N PRO A 301 -2.54 -2.56 21.23
CA PRO A 301 -3.83 -2.93 21.84
C PRO A 301 -4.05 -4.44 21.96
N LEU A 302 -3.62 -5.23 20.97
CA LEU A 302 -3.75 -6.69 20.98
C LEU A 302 -2.87 -7.33 22.05
N VAL A 303 -1.59 -6.92 22.14
CA VAL A 303 -0.68 -7.36 23.20
C VAL A 303 -1.28 -7.07 24.57
N TRP A 304 -1.73 -5.83 24.78
CA TRP A 304 -2.33 -5.41 26.04
C TRP A 304 -3.57 -6.24 26.39
N TYR A 305 -4.46 -6.48 25.42
CA TYR A 305 -5.66 -7.29 25.62
C TYR A 305 -5.33 -8.73 26.04
N HIS A 306 -4.39 -9.38 25.35
CA HIS A 306 -4.01 -10.76 25.63
C HIS A 306 -3.31 -10.90 26.99
N LEU A 307 -2.36 -10.00 27.31
CA LEU A 307 -1.68 -10.01 28.60
C LEU A 307 -2.66 -9.76 29.76
N ARG A 308 -3.57 -8.79 29.62
CA ARG A 308 -4.60 -8.51 30.63
C ARG A 308 -5.51 -9.71 30.86
N THR A 309 -5.90 -10.41 29.80
CA THR A 309 -6.78 -11.59 29.90
C THR A 309 -6.05 -12.74 30.59
N ALA A 310 -4.81 -13.03 30.20
CA ALA A 310 -3.99 -14.04 30.85
C ALA A 310 -3.76 -13.75 32.34
N TRP A 311 -3.57 -12.47 32.69
CA TRP A 311 -3.39 -12.06 34.09
C TRP A 311 -4.66 -12.25 34.93
N ARG A 312 -5.83 -11.93 34.38
CA ARG A 312 -7.13 -12.18 35.03
C ARG A 312 -7.35 -13.66 35.31
N GLU A 313 -7.06 -14.52 34.34
CA GLU A 313 -7.24 -15.98 34.50
C GLU A 313 -6.30 -16.57 35.56
N LYS A 314 -5.05 -16.10 35.64
CA LYS A 314 -4.11 -16.52 36.69
C LYS A 314 -4.55 -16.10 38.09
N ASN A 315 -5.19 -14.93 38.24
CA ASN A 315 -5.64 -14.45 39.54
C ASN A 315 -6.91 -15.18 40.01
N VAL A 316 -7.83 -15.53 39.10
CA VAL A 316 -9.01 -16.35 39.44
C VAL A 316 -8.59 -17.74 39.91
N ALA A 317 -7.55 -18.33 39.33
CA ALA A 317 -7.07 -19.66 39.74
C ALA A 317 -6.40 -19.71 41.13
N LYS A 318 -6.13 -18.55 41.76
CA LYS A 318 -5.48 -18.47 43.09
C LYS A 318 -6.46 -18.19 44.24
N GLY A 319 -7.70 -17.78 43.93
CA GLY A 319 -8.74 -17.46 44.91
C GLY A 319 -9.78 -18.55 44.96
#